data_AF-A0A2N6EQ54-F1
#
_entry.id   AF-A0A2N6EQ54-F1
#
_cell.length_a   1.000
_cell.length_b   1.000
_cell.length_c   1.000
_cell.angle_alpha   90.00
_cell.angle_beta   90.00
_cell.angle_gamma   90.00
#
_symmetry.space_group_name_H-M   'P 1'
#
loop_
_entity.id
_entity.type
_entity.pdbx_description
1 polymer ?
#
loop_
_entity_poly.entity_id
_entity_poly.type
_entity_poly.pdbx_seq_one_letter_code
_entity_poly.pdbx_strand_id
1 'polypeptide(L)'
;MTVTTFHLVILLSFALFSNIPLGYLRQGAAKRSAKWMLYVHLSIPFLYLLRNYYNFSWRVIPFTLSCAIVGQLVGGRLRRRMERA
;
A
#
# COMPACT_ATOMS: atom_id res chain seq x y z
N MET A 1 10.04 -23.56 -3.87
CA MET A 1 9.45 -22.48 -3.04
C MET A 1 8.32 -23.09 -2.23
N THR A 2 8.26 -22.87 -0.91
CA THR A 2 7.15 -23.38 -0.10
C THR A 2 5.91 -22.50 -0.28
N VAL A 3 4.71 -23.08 -0.12
CA VAL A 3 3.42 -22.38 -0.30
C VAL A 3 3.34 -21.10 0.54
N THR A 4 3.89 -21.13 1.76
CA THR A 4 3.96 -19.97 2.66
C THR A 4 4.77 -18.81 2.07
N THR A 5 5.91 -19.10 1.45
CA THR A 5 6.73 -18.07 0.78
C THR A 5 5.95 -17.40 -0.34
N PHE A 6 5.20 -18.19 -1.12
CA PHE A 6 4.36 -17.66 -2.20
C PHE A 6 3.27 -16.72 -1.67
N HIS A 7 2.55 -17.11 -0.61
CA HIS A 7 1.55 -16.25 0.04
C HIS A 7 2.15 -14.95 0.59
N LEU A 8 3.37 -15.01 1.15
CA LEU A 8 4.06 -13.84 1.68
C LEU A 8 4.43 -12.87 0.56
N VAL A 9 4.93 -13.38 -0.58
CA VAL A 9 5.21 -12.58 -1.76
C VAL A 9 3.94 -11.90 -2.28
N ILE A 10 2.81 -12.62 -2.33
CA ILE A 10 1.52 -12.04 -2.73
C ILE A 10 1.12 -10.90 -1.79
N LEU A 11 1.19 -11.12 -0.47
CA LEU A 11 0.82 -10.12 0.53
C LEU A 11 1.67 -8.86 0.43
N LEU A 12 2.99 -9.00 0.31
CA LEU A 12 3.92 -7.86 0.19
C LEU A 12 3.79 -7.15 -1.15
N SER A 13 3.62 -7.91 -2.24
CA SER A 13 3.40 -7.34 -3.57
C SER A 13 2.10 -6.55 -3.61
N PHE A 14 1.00 -7.10 -3.06
CA PHE A 14 -0.26 -6.39 -2.94
C PHE A 14 -0.09 -5.10 -2.13
N ALA A 15 0.61 -5.14 -0.99
CA ALA A 15 0.89 -3.96 -0.18
C ALA A 15 1.62 -2.88 -0.98
N LEU A 16 2.66 -3.24 -1.73
CA LEU A 16 3.44 -2.29 -2.53
C LEU A 16 2.64 -1.75 -3.73
N PHE A 17 2.16 -2.65 -4.59
CA PHE A 17 1.55 -2.28 -5.87
C PHE A 17 0.21 -1.59 -5.71
N SER A 18 -0.60 -1.94 -4.70
CA SER A 18 -1.83 -1.18 -4.42
C SER A 18 -1.53 0.23 -3.90
N ASN A 19 -0.43 0.42 -3.17
CA ASN A 19 -0.10 1.72 -2.58
C ASN A 19 0.57 2.70 -3.55
N ILE A 20 1.11 2.24 -4.69
CA ILE A 20 1.63 3.12 -5.75
C ILE A 20 0.52 4.00 -6.35
N PRO A 21 -0.58 3.47 -6.92
CA PRO A 21 -1.65 4.30 -7.47
C PRO A 21 -2.35 5.11 -6.37
N LEU A 22 -2.53 4.55 -5.17
CA LEU A 22 -3.09 5.30 -4.03
C LEU A 22 -2.20 6.48 -3.64
N GLY A 23 -0.87 6.32 -3.64
CA GLY A 23 0.08 7.40 -3.42
C GLY A 23 0.01 8.50 -4.46
N TYR A 24 -0.18 8.11 -5.73
CA TYR A 24 -0.35 9.05 -6.83
C TYR A 24 -1.64 9.87 -6.68
N LEU A 25 -2.77 9.21 -6.40
CA LEU A 25 -4.07 9.84 -6.19
C LEU A 25 -4.07 10.74 -4.95
N ARG A 26 -3.50 10.26 -3.84
CA ARG A 26 -3.35 11.00 -2.58
C ARG A 26 -2.60 12.31 -2.77
N GLN A 27 -1.56 12.31 -3.60
CA GLN A 27 -0.76 13.51 -3.85
C GLN A 27 -1.55 14.61 -4.58
N GLY A 28 -2.50 14.24 -5.44
CA GLY A 28 -3.38 15.19 -6.14
C GLY A 28 -4.63 15.58 -5.33
N ALA A 29 -4.85 15.02 -4.15
CA ALA A 29 -5.98 15.36 -3.29
C ALA A 29 -5.59 16.41 -2.24
N ALA A 30 -6.51 17.31 -1.89
CA ALA A 30 -6.30 18.27 -0.82
C ALA A 30 -5.97 17.54 0.51
N LYS A 31 -4.88 17.94 1.16
CA LYS A 31 -4.45 17.36 2.44
C LYS A 31 -5.59 17.47 3.46
N ARG A 32 -5.83 16.39 4.23
CA ARG A 32 -6.92 16.27 5.22
C ARG A 32 -8.35 16.27 4.66
N SER A 33 -8.53 16.19 3.34
CA SER A 33 -9.86 15.90 2.77
C SER A 33 -10.28 14.44 3.03
N ALA A 34 -11.58 14.16 2.96
CA ALA A 34 -12.11 12.80 3.04
C ALA A 34 -11.48 11.87 1.97
N LYS A 35 -11.26 12.38 0.74
CA LYS A 35 -10.58 11.64 -0.33
C LYS A 35 -9.14 11.31 0.02
N TRP A 36 -8.40 12.27 0.57
CA TRP A 36 -7.03 12.05 1.01
C TRP A 36 -6.96 10.97 2.09
N MET A 37 -7.87 11.01 3.06
CA MET A 37 -7.94 10.00 4.13
C MET A 37 -8.30 8.62 3.57
N LEU A 38 -9.24 8.55 2.62
CA LEU A 38 -9.60 7.35 1.90
C LEU A 38 -8.37 6.74 1.23
N TYR A 39 -7.60 7.50 0.46
CA TYR A 39 -6.42 6.96 -0.26
C TYR A 39 -5.29 6.47 0.67
N VAL A 40 -5.22 6.97 1.91
CA VAL A 40 -4.27 6.46 2.91
C VAL A 40 -4.75 5.14 3.52
N HIS A 41 -6.04 5.05 3.86
CA HIS A 41 -6.56 3.92 4.63
C HIS A 41 -7.14 2.81 3.76
N LEU A 42 -7.42 3.07 2.47
CA LEU A 42 -8.12 2.11 1.62
C LEU A 42 -7.41 0.77 1.54
N SER A 43 -6.07 0.72 1.51
CA SER A 43 -5.33 -0.54 1.47
C SER A 43 -5.37 -1.34 2.78
N ILE A 44 -5.65 -0.71 3.92
CA ILE A 44 -5.56 -1.35 5.25
C ILE A 44 -6.60 -2.47 5.42
N PRO A 45 -7.90 -2.27 5.13
CA PRO A 45 -8.89 -3.35 5.17
C PRO A 45 -8.52 -4.54 4.29
N PHE A 46 -8.06 -4.30 3.06
CA PHE A 46 -7.66 -5.38 2.16
C PHE A 46 -6.43 -6.14 2.68
N LEU A 47 -5.43 -5.44 3.22
CA LEU A 47 -4.26 -6.08 3.83
C LEU A 47 -4.63 -6.90 5.06
N TYR A 48 -5.59 -6.43 5.86
CA TYR A 48 -6.11 -7.18 7.00
C TYR A 48 -6.79 -8.48 6.55
N LEU A 49 -7.69 -8.40 5.57
CA LEU A 49 -8.40 -9.57 5.03
C LEU A 49 -7.43 -10.58 4.43
N LEU A 50 -6.46 -10.12 3.63
CA LEU A 50 -5.50 -11.00 2.95
C LEU A 50 -4.53 -11.65 3.94
N ARG A 51 -4.08 -10.91 4.95
CA ARG A 51 -3.26 -11.45 6.05
C ARG A 51 -4.02 -12.53 6.82
N ASN A 52 -5.28 -12.27 7.17
CA ASN A 52 -6.11 -13.21 7.94
C ASN A 52 -6.40 -14.48 7.12
N TYR A 53 -6.70 -14.32 5.83
CA TYR A 53 -6.91 -15.44 4.91
C TYR A 53 -5.69 -16.37 4.84
N TYR A 54 -4.48 -15.81 4.80
CA TYR A 54 -3.23 -16.59 4.82
C TYR A 54 -2.74 -16.99 6.23
N ASN A 55 -3.50 -16.68 7.30
CA ASN A 55 -3.16 -16.99 8.69
C ASN A 55 -1.77 -16.50 9.13
N PHE A 56 -1.31 -15.37 8.59
CA PHE A 56 0.00 -14.84 8.96
C PHE A 56 -0.02 -14.18 10.36
N SER A 57 1.07 -14.32 11.12
CA SER A 57 1.25 -13.67 12.43
C SER A 57 1.32 -12.13 12.33
N TRP A 58 1.31 -11.43 13.47
CA TRP A 58 1.43 -9.96 13.51
C TRP A 58 2.83 -9.48 13.12
N ARG A 59 3.81 -10.40 13.13
CA ARG A 59 5.20 -10.15 12.73
C ARG A 59 5.38 -9.67 11.29
N VAL A 60 4.42 -9.94 10.39
CA VAL A 60 4.47 -9.44 9.00
C VAL A 60 3.95 -8.01 8.83
N ILE A 61 3.26 -7.45 9.83
CA ILE A 61 2.68 -6.09 9.75
C ILE A 61 3.75 -5.01 9.48
N PRO A 62 4.93 -5.00 10.14
CA PRO A 62 5.98 -4.03 9.83
C PRO A 62 6.44 -4.10 8.37
N PHE A 63 6.47 -5.29 7.77
CA PHE A 63 6.88 -5.47 6.38
C PHE A 63 5.81 -4.96 5.41
N THR A 64 4.54 -5.31 5.61
CA THR A 64 3.44 -4.80 4.77
C THR A 64 3.29 -3.29 4.91
N LEU A 65 3.45 -2.74 6.12
CA LEU A 65 3.45 -1.30 6.37
C LEU A 65 4.61 -0.61 5.64
N SER A 66 5.82 -1.18 5.69
CA SER A 66 6.98 -0.65 4.97
C SER A 66 6.72 -0.62 3.46
N CYS A 67 6.19 -1.70 2.89
CA CYS A 67 5.78 -1.75 1.47
C CYS A 67 4.72 -0.70 1.14
N ALA A 68 3.72 -0.53 1.99
CA ALA A 68 2.66 0.46 1.80
C ALA A 68 3.23 1.89 1.79
N ILE A 69 4.11 2.24 2.75
CA ILE A 69 4.77 3.54 2.82
C ILE A 69 5.61 3.78 1.56
N VAL A 70 6.42 2.78 1.14
CA VAL A 70 7.23 2.88 -0.08
C VAL A 70 6.34 3.12 -1.30
N GLY A 71 5.25 2.36 -1.45
CA GLY A 71 4.28 2.56 -2.54
C GLY A 71 3.69 3.97 -2.54
N GLN A 72 3.24 4.45 -1.38
CA GLN A 72 2.67 5.79 -1.22
C GLN A 72 3.66 6.91 -1.58
N LEU A 73 4.93 6.74 -1.22
CA LEU A 73 6.00 7.69 -1.54
C LEU A 73 6.33 7.66 -3.03
N VAL A 74 6.47 6.48 -3.64
CA VAL A 74 6.77 6.30 -5.07
C VAL A 74 5.65 6.91 -5.92
N GLY A 75 4.39 6.56 -5.64
CA GLY A 75 3.23 7.14 -6.32
C GLY A 75 3.16 8.65 -6.21
N GLY A 76 3.39 9.18 -5.00
CA GLY A 76 3.40 10.63 -4.77
C GLY A 76 4.56 11.34 -5.47
N ARG A 77 5.75 10.72 -5.57
CA ARG A 77 6.88 11.26 -6.36
C ARG A 77 6.55 11.30 -7.84
N LEU A 78 5.91 10.26 -8.38
CA LEU A 78 5.50 10.20 -9.78
C LEU A 78 4.54 11.34 -10.14
N ARG A 79 3.51 11.57 -9.32
CA ARG A 79 2.57 12.70 -9.52
C ARG A 79 3.29 14.04 -9.50
N ARG A 80 4.15 14.30 -8.50
CA ARG A 80 4.90 15.56 -8.40
C ARG A 80 5.85 15.80 -9.58
N ARG A 81 6.40 14.73 -10.18
CA ARG A 81 7.23 14.86 -11.40
C ARG A 81 6.38 15.25 -12.59
N MET A 82 5.19 14.67 -12.76
CA MET A 82 4.26 15.02 -13.84
C MET A 82 3.72 16.45 -13.70
N GLU A 83 3.45 16.92 -12.48
CA GLU A 83 2.99 18.31 -12.24
C GLU A 83 4.07 19.37 -12.51
N ARG A 84 5.34 18.96 -12.61
CA ARG A 84 6.49 19.85 -12.86
C ARG A 84 6.98 19.84 -14.31
N ALA A 85 6.51 18.88 -15.12
CA ALA A 85 6.86 18.73 -16.52
C ALA A 85 5.84 19.48 -17.38
#